data_AF-A0A6I3SV44-F1
#
_entry.id   AF-A0A6I3SV44-F1
#
_cell.length_a   1.000
_cell.length_b   1.000
_cell.length_c   1.000
_cell.angle_alpha   90.00
_cell.angle_beta   90.00
_cell.angle_gamma   90.00
#
_symmetry.space_group_name_H-M   'P 1'
#
loop_
_entity.id
_entity.type
_entity.pdbx_description
1 polymer ?
#
loop_
_entity_poly.entity_id
_entity_poly.type
_entity_poly.pdbx_seq_one_letter_code
_entity_poly.pdbx_strand_id
1 'polypeptide(L)' 'MAERGKTRARADGFTAARVDEAIRIADTDGVNPALEYMEEAGIPRWTALRVLCSPLMHRRRERRSNPR' A
#
# COMPACT_ATOMS: atom_id res chain seq x y z
N MET A 1 16.74 15.11 29.11
CA MET A 1 16.80 14.37 27.83
C MET A 1 15.56 14.74 27.02
N ALA A 2 15.63 15.82 26.26
CA ALA A 2 14.46 16.41 25.60
C ALA A 2 14.11 15.67 24.30
N GLU A 3 12.82 15.37 24.15
CA GLU A 3 12.16 14.93 22.92
C GLU A 3 12.69 15.65 21.69
N ARG A 4 13.28 14.88 20.77
CA ARG A 4 13.30 15.27 19.36
C ARG A 4 12.15 14.55 18.69
N GLY A 5 11.02 15.25 18.59
CA GLY A 5 10.02 14.96 17.60
C GLY A 5 10.72 14.81 16.24
N LYS A 6 10.91 13.55 15.81
CA LYS A 6 11.22 13.26 14.43
C LYS A 6 9.99 13.66 13.66
N THR A 7 10.01 14.89 13.17
CA THR A 7 9.22 15.34 12.02
C THR A 7 9.10 14.15 11.09
N ARG A 8 7.89 13.59 10.97
CA ARG A 8 7.58 12.45 10.11
C ARG A 8 8.01 12.87 8.71
N ALA A 9 9.24 12.56 8.33
CA ALA A 9 9.72 12.76 6.99
C ALA A 9 8.68 12.04 6.13
N ARG A 10 7.98 12.82 5.29
CA ARG A 10 7.06 12.27 4.30
C ARG A 10 7.79 11.10 3.66
N ALA A 11 7.14 9.94 3.66
CA ALA A 11 7.69 8.64 3.31
C ALA A 11 8.85 8.74 2.32
N ASP A 12 9.97 8.10 2.67
CA ASP A 12 11.13 7.95 1.79
C ASP A 12 10.67 7.69 0.35
N GLY A 13 11.12 8.50 -0.62
CA GLY A 13 10.60 8.46 -1.99
C GLY A 13 10.71 7.08 -2.62
N PHE A 14 11.69 6.29 -2.19
CA PHE A 14 11.81 4.89 -2.55
C PHE A 14 10.62 4.07 -2.05
N THR A 15 10.26 4.19 -0.77
CA THR A 15 9.09 3.51 -0.19
C THR A 15 7.80 3.91 -0.91
N ALA A 16 7.63 5.19 -1.24
CA ALA A 16 6.44 5.65 -1.97
C ALA A 16 6.34 5.02 -3.38
N ALA A 17 7.45 4.93 -4.11
CA ALA A 17 7.47 4.29 -5.43
C ALA A 17 7.14 2.79 -5.36
N ARG A 18 7.69 2.08 -4.35
CA ARG A 18 7.38 0.66 -4.11
C ARG A 18 5.92 0.44 -3.71
N VAL A 19 5.36 1.37 -2.93
CA VAL A 19 3.93 1.36 -2.60
C VAL A 19 3.06 1.51 -3.84
N ASP A 20 3.37 2.46 -4.71
CA ASP A 20 2.60 2.66 -5.94
C ASP A 20 2.65 1.44 -6.87
N GLU A 21 3.82 0.81 -7.02
CA GLU A 21 3.97 -0.41 -7.81
C GLU A 21 3.17 -1.58 -7.22
N ALA A 22 3.27 -1.81 -5.92
CA ALA A 22 2.54 -2.88 -5.26
C ALA A 22 1.02 -2.73 -5.40
N ILE A 23 0.52 -1.48 -5.44
CA ILE A 23 -0.89 -1.20 -5.69
C ILE A 23 -1.30 -1.64 -7.09
N ARG A 24 -0.45 -1.41 -8.09
CA ARG A 24 -0.70 -1.85 -9.48
C ARG A 24 -0.67 -3.37 -9.60
N ILE A 25 0.28 -4.03 -8.93
CA ILE A 25 0.36 -5.50 -8.84
C ILE A 25 -0.91 -6.03 -8.16
N ALA A 26 -1.38 -5.40 -7.08
CA ALA A 26 -2.56 -5.85 -6.35
C ALA A 26 -3.85 -5.79 -7.19
N ASP A 27 -3.98 -4.77 -8.05
CA ASP A 27 -5.12 -4.63 -8.96
C ASP A 27 -5.09 -5.66 -10.11
N THR A 28 -3.88 -6.06 -10.55
CA THR A 28 -3.69 -6.94 -11.71
C THR A 28 -3.60 -8.43 -11.32
N ASP A 29 -2.77 -8.74 -10.34
CA ASP A 29 -2.36 -10.11 -9.95
C ASP A 29 -2.88 -10.51 -8.56
N GLY A 30 -3.38 -9.55 -7.78
CA GLY A 30 -3.96 -9.77 -6.45
C GLY A 30 -3.03 -9.44 -5.28
N VAL A 31 -3.57 -9.54 -4.07
CA VAL A 31 -2.91 -9.03 -2.85
C VAL A 31 -1.67 -9.83 -2.45
N ASN A 32 -1.64 -11.15 -2.66
CA ASN A 32 -0.49 -11.98 -2.28
C ASN A 32 0.81 -11.60 -3.04
N PRO A 33 0.83 -11.53 -4.38
CA PRO A 33 2.04 -11.13 -5.11
C PRO A 33 2.46 -9.69 -4.80
N ALA A 34 1.51 -8.78 -4.54
CA ALA A 34 1.84 -7.42 -4.12
C ALA A 34 2.48 -7.36 -2.72
N LEU A 35 2.06 -8.24 -1.81
CA LEU A 35 2.63 -8.36 -0.48
C LEU A 35 4.07 -8.89 -0.53
N GLU A 36 4.30 -9.93 -1.32
CA GLU A 36 5.63 -10.50 -1.56
C GLU A 36 6.58 -9.45 -2.13
N TYR A 37 6.14 -8.69 -3.15
CA TYR A 37 6.92 -7.58 -3.72
C TYR A 37 7.32 -6.53 -2.67
N MET A 38 6.41 -6.17 -1.76
CA MET A 38 6.70 -5.21 -0.69
C MET A 38 7.68 -5.77 0.34
N GLU A 39 7.53 -7.04 0.72
CA GLU A 39 8.44 -7.72 1.65
C GLU A 39 9.86 -7.82 1.07
N GLU A 40 10.00 -8.16 -0.22
CA GLU A 40 11.28 -8.17 -0.93
C GLU A 40 11.93 -6.79 -1.04
N ALA A 41 11.13 -5.73 -1.15
CA ALA A 41 11.60 -4.34 -1.12
C ALA A 41 11.98 -3.84 0.30
N GLY A 42 11.88 -4.70 1.33
CA GLY A 42 12.19 -4.37 2.72
C GLY A 42 11.08 -3.62 3.46
N ILE A 43 9.87 -3.56 2.88
CA ILE A 43 8.71 -2.94 3.54
C ILE A 43 8.13 -3.97 4.53
N PRO A 44 7.95 -3.60 5.81
CA PRO A 44 7.39 -4.53 6.80
C PRO A 44 5.99 -5.00 6.40
N ARG A 45 5.72 -6.30 6.58
CA ARG A 45 4.43 -6.93 6.32
C ARG A 45 3.22 -6.15 6.85
N TRP A 46 3.31 -5.66 8.09
CA TRP A 46 2.24 -4.86 8.72
C TRP A 46 1.99 -3.51 8.04
N THR A 47 3.01 -2.93 7.43
CA THR A 47 2.88 -1.72 6.62
C THR A 47 2.27 -2.08 5.27
N ALA A 48 2.76 -3.13 4.62
CA ALA A 48 2.22 -3.62 3.35
C ALA A 48 0.73 -3.96 3.44
N LEU A 49 0.31 -4.75 4.43
CA LEU A 49 -1.10 -5.10 4.65
C LEU A 49 -1.98 -3.88 4.95
N ARG A 50 -1.46 -2.87 5.66
CA ARG A 50 -2.23 -1.62 5.88
C ARG A 50 -2.44 -0.83 4.61
N VAL A 51 -1.49 -0.88 3.67
CA VAL A 51 -1.63 -0.27 2.36
C VAL A 51 -2.60 -1.10 1.53
N LEU A 52 -2.24 -2.36 1.24
CA LEU A 52 -2.95 -3.23 0.30
C LEU A 52 -4.39 -3.53 0.73
N CYS A 53 -4.61 -3.77 2.03
CA CYS A 53 -5.94 -4.08 2.56
C CYS A 53 -6.70 -2.85 3.08
N SER A 54 -6.24 -1.63 2.77
CA SER A 54 -6.92 -0.43 3.25
C SER A 54 -8.33 -0.33 2.66
N PRO A 55 -9.36 0.03 3.45
CA PRO A 55 -10.71 0.28 2.93
C PRO A 55 -10.74 1.31 1.81
N LEU A 56 -9.78 2.25 1.79
CA LEU A 56 -9.66 3.26 0.75
C LEU A 56 -9.19 2.67 -0.60
N MET A 57 -8.43 1.57 -0.59
CA MET A 57 -8.03 0.87 -1.82
C MET A 57 -9.20 0.04 -2.38
N HIS A 58 -9.92 -0.67 -1.51
CA HIS A 58 -11.03 -1.53 -1.92
C HIS A 58 -12.31 -0.78 -2.30
N ARG A 59 -12.46 0.50 -1.90
CA ARG A 59 -13.65 1.31 -2.23
C ARG A 59 -13.73 1.78 -3.69
N ARG A 60 -12.70 1.59 -4.51
CA ARG A 60 -12.69 2.12 -5.89
C ARG A 60 -13.34 1.22 -6.94
N ARG A 61 -13.81 0.02 -6.57
CA ARG A 61 -14.34 -0.97 -7.51
C ARG A 61 -15.72 -1.52 -7.12
N GLU A 62 -16.58 -0.67 -6.59
CA GLU A 62 -18.03 -0.89 -6.72
C GLU A 62 -18.63 0.18 -7.63
N ARG A 63 -18.19 0.20 -8.91
CA ARG A 63 -19.13 0.62 -9.96
C ARG A 63 -20.18 -0.48 -9.98
N ARG A 64 -21.25 -0.25 -9.23
CA ARG A 64 -22.49 -0.99 -9.28
C ARG A 64 -22.94 -0.99 -10.75
N SER A 65 -22.53 -2.00 -11.51
CA SER A 65 -23.19 -2.39 -12.75
C SER A 65 -24.54 -2.93 -12.31
N ASN A 66 -25.48 -2.00 -12.06
CA ASN A 66 -26.88 -2.33 -11.88
C ASN A 66 -27.49 -2.26 -13.28
N PRO A 67 -27.69 -3.39 -13.99
CA PRO A 67 -28.50 -3.36 -15.19
C PRO A 67 -29.93 -3.02 -14.75
N ARG A 68 -30.48 -1.97 -15.34
CA ARG A 68 -31.93 -1.78 -15.40
C ARG A 68 -32.42 -2.38 -16.71
#